data_AF-A0A3D6B3P2-F1
#
_entry.id   AF-A0A3D6B3P2-F1
#
_cell.length_a   1.000
_cell.length_b   1.000
_cell.length_c   1.000
_cell.angle_alpha   90.00
_cell.angle_beta   90.00
_cell.angle_gamma   90.00
#
_symmetry.space_group_name_H-M   'P 1'
#
loop_
_entity.id
_entity.type
_entity.pdbx_description
1 polymer ?
#
loop_
_entity_poly.entity_id
_entity_poly.type
_entity_poly.pdbx_seq_one_letter_code
_entity_poly.pdbx_strand_id
1 'polypeptide(L)'
;MVTDQNGLPVPGVSVFVQGSTTGTTTDIDGSFSLSVPAEQLNGKLEFNSLGYETITLSIGDRSIFNVTINEEAISLEATVVTALGIRRDQKALSYNVQEVKSDVINTIKDANFINSLSGKVAGVNINSSSSGVGGASKVVLRGNKSISQSSNALYVIDGIPMYNFGGGGGTEFDSKGESESIADINPEDIESISVLKDA
;
A
#
# COMPACT_ATOMS: atom_id res chain seq x y z
N MET A 1 -13.44 -31.18 13.22
CA MET A 1 -14.07 -30.51 12.05
C MET A 1 -13.91 -29.01 12.16
N VAL A 2 -14.07 -28.31 11.04
CA VAL A 2 -14.03 -26.85 10.97
C VAL A 2 -15.39 -26.30 10.57
N THR A 3 -15.89 -25.32 11.32
CA THR A 3 -17.19 -24.67 11.08
C THR A 3 -17.09 -23.16 11.10
N ASP A 4 -18.07 -22.47 10.53
CA ASP A 4 -18.24 -21.03 10.66
C ASP A 4 -18.94 -20.65 11.97
N GLN A 5 -19.12 -19.34 12.20
CA GLN A 5 -19.86 -18.78 13.33
C GLN A 5 -21.34 -19.21 13.42
N ASN A 6 -21.93 -19.68 12.33
CA ASN A 6 -23.30 -20.19 12.25
C ASN A 6 -23.38 -21.71 12.50
N GLY A 7 -22.23 -22.37 12.70
CA GLY A 7 -22.13 -23.82 12.87
C GLY A 7 -22.20 -24.61 11.56
N LEU A 8 -22.07 -23.94 10.40
CA LEU A 8 -22.01 -24.58 9.10
C LEU A 8 -20.59 -25.10 8.83
N PRO A 9 -20.42 -26.28 8.22
CA PRO A 9 -19.11 -26.80 7.87
C PRO A 9 -18.42 -25.93 6.82
N VAL A 10 -17.11 -25.71 6.98
CA VAL A 10 -16.33 -24.93 6.01
C VAL A 10 -15.40 -25.86 5.21
N PRO A 11 -15.67 -26.06 3.91
CA PRO A 11 -14.83 -26.87 3.04
C PRO A 11 -13.60 -26.10 2.55
N GLY A 12 -12.53 -26.82 2.19
CA GLY A 12 -11.34 -26.22 1.56
C GLY A 12 -10.45 -25.41 2.50
N VAL A 13 -10.64 -25.50 3.82
CA VAL A 13 -9.74 -24.90 4.81
C VAL A 13 -8.43 -25.65 4.78
N SER A 14 -7.33 -24.92 4.59
CA SER A 14 -5.97 -25.46 4.68
C SER A 14 -5.60 -25.66 6.16
N VAL A 15 -5.23 -26.89 6.52
CA VAL A 15 -4.84 -27.28 7.88
C VAL A 15 -3.41 -27.79 7.85
N PHE A 16 -2.46 -27.06 8.44
CA PHE A 16 -1.05 -27.44 8.39
C PHE A 16 -0.29 -27.16 9.67
N VAL A 17 0.79 -27.90 9.89
CA VAL A 17 1.70 -27.68 11.01
C VAL A 17 2.60 -26.48 10.69
N GLN A 18 2.59 -25.46 11.54
CA GLN A 18 3.40 -24.26 11.35
C GLN A 18 4.89 -24.60 11.20
N GLY A 19 5.54 -24.01 10.18
CA GLY A 19 6.95 -24.25 9.89
C GLY A 19 7.25 -25.60 9.23
N SER A 20 6.22 -26.33 8.78
CA SER A 20 6.36 -27.61 8.07
C SER A 20 5.57 -27.64 6.76
N THR A 21 5.83 -28.65 5.95
CA THR A 21 5.03 -29.03 4.77
C THR A 21 3.95 -30.05 5.11
N THR A 22 3.85 -30.49 6.37
CA THR A 22 2.80 -31.39 6.84
C THR A 22 1.46 -30.66 6.91
N GLY A 23 0.54 -30.98 6.01
CA GLY A 23 -0.79 -30.39 5.98
C GLY A 23 -1.82 -31.21 5.20
N THR A 24 -3.08 -30.79 5.30
CA THR A 24 -4.26 -31.36 4.65
C THR A 24 -5.27 -30.24 4.38
N THR A 25 -6.39 -30.56 3.74
CA THR A 25 -7.51 -29.64 3.54
C THR A 25 -8.80 -30.24 4.10
N THR A 26 -9.76 -29.40 4.51
CA THR A 26 -11.07 -29.89 4.93
C THR A 26 -11.93 -30.37 3.75
N ASP A 27 -12.67 -31.45 3.98
CA ASP A 27 -13.66 -32.01 3.05
C ASP A 27 -14.95 -31.17 3.01
N ILE A 28 -15.90 -31.57 2.16
CA ILE A 28 -17.21 -30.90 1.96
C ILE A 28 -18.00 -30.74 3.26
N ASP A 29 -17.84 -31.67 4.20
CA ASP A 29 -18.49 -31.68 5.51
C ASP A 29 -17.66 -30.99 6.60
N GLY A 30 -16.57 -30.30 6.24
CA GLY A 30 -15.66 -29.63 7.17
C GLY A 30 -14.78 -30.59 7.99
N SER A 31 -14.84 -31.90 7.72
CA SER A 31 -13.96 -32.87 8.35
C SER A 31 -12.55 -32.78 7.76
N PHE A 32 -11.55 -33.23 8.53
CA PHE A 32 -10.17 -33.33 8.06
C PHE A 32 -9.43 -34.43 8.84
N SER A 33 -8.39 -34.98 8.23
CA SER A 33 -7.46 -35.90 8.87
C SER A 33 -6.03 -35.56 8.47
N LEU A 34 -5.14 -35.47 9.45
CA LEU A 34 -3.74 -35.12 9.26
C LEU A 34 -2.86 -36.01 10.13
N SER A 35 -1.91 -36.71 9.51
CA SER A 35 -0.89 -37.47 10.23
C SER A 35 0.28 -36.56 10.58
N VAL A 36 0.46 -36.26 11.87
CA VAL A 36 1.53 -35.39 12.36
C VAL A 36 2.68 -36.24 12.92
N PRO A 37 3.92 -36.08 12.43
CA PRO A 37 5.10 -36.72 13.00
C PRO A 37 5.27 -36.40 14.49
N ALA A 38 5.77 -37.36 15.28
CA ALA A 38 5.94 -37.20 16.73
C ALA A 38 6.80 -35.98 17.11
N GLU A 39 7.78 -35.64 16.28
CA GLU A 39 8.69 -34.50 16.47
C GLU A 39 7.98 -33.14 16.37
N GLN A 40 6.78 -33.12 15.78
CA GLN A 40 5.98 -31.93 15.53
C GLN A 40 4.82 -31.75 16.52
N LEU A 41 4.63 -32.68 17.47
CA LEU A 41 3.53 -32.61 18.44
C LEU A 41 3.61 -31.40 19.37
N ASN A 42 4.81 -30.84 19.58
CA ASN A 42 5.00 -29.58 20.32
C ASN A 42 4.70 -28.33 19.48
N GLY A 43 4.35 -28.50 18.21
CA GLY A 43 4.05 -27.43 17.27
C GLY A 43 2.62 -26.90 17.39
N LYS A 44 2.24 -26.12 16.39
CA LYS A 44 0.91 -25.53 16.26
C LYS A 44 0.30 -25.91 14.90
N LEU A 45 -0.99 -26.19 14.89
CA LEU A 45 -1.80 -26.31 13.69
C LEU A 45 -2.37 -24.94 13.34
N GLU A 46 -2.17 -24.56 12.08
CA GLU A 46 -2.76 -23.38 11.47
C GLU A 46 -3.92 -23.80 10.57
N PHE A 47 -5.03 -23.08 10.69
CA PHE A 47 -6.25 -23.21 9.91
C PHE A 47 -6.43 -21.93 9.12
N ASN A 48 -6.32 -22.02 7.80
CA ASN A 48 -6.38 -20.87 6.91
C ASN A 48 -7.35 -21.14 5.77
N SER A 49 -8.23 -20.18 5.49
CA SER A 49 -9.16 -20.21 4.36
C SER A 49 -9.36 -18.79 3.84
N LEU A 50 -9.58 -18.66 2.54
CA LEU A 50 -9.85 -17.37 1.94
C LEU A 50 -11.18 -16.80 2.47
N GLY A 51 -11.15 -15.57 2.97
CA GLY A 51 -12.28 -14.87 3.56
C GLY A 51 -12.48 -15.17 5.05
N TYR A 52 -11.55 -15.87 5.70
CA TYR A 52 -11.65 -16.24 7.12
C TYR A 52 -10.39 -15.85 7.89
N GLU A 53 -10.57 -15.61 9.18
CA GLU A 53 -9.48 -15.40 10.12
C GLU A 53 -8.59 -16.64 10.22
N THR A 54 -7.27 -16.44 10.21
CA THR A 54 -6.31 -17.52 10.42
C THR A 54 -6.30 -17.92 11.89
N ILE A 55 -6.68 -19.16 12.19
CA ILE A 55 -6.67 -19.69 13.56
C ILE A 55 -5.46 -20.58 13.78
N THR A 56 -4.79 -20.41 14.91
CA THR A 56 -3.66 -21.26 15.31
C THR A 56 -3.93 -21.94 16.65
N LEU A 57 -3.78 -23.27 16.70
CA LEU A 57 -3.99 -24.08 17.91
C LEU A 57 -2.78 -24.98 18.18
N SER A 58 -2.39 -25.13 19.45
CA SER A 58 -1.35 -26.09 19.83
C SER A 58 -1.81 -27.53 19.62
N ILE A 59 -0.92 -28.39 19.11
CA ILE A 59 -1.21 -29.79 18.82
C ILE A 59 -1.27 -30.61 20.12
N GLY A 60 -0.12 -30.73 20.79
CA GLY A 60 0.02 -31.53 22.01
C GLY A 60 -0.43 -32.98 21.80
N ASP A 61 -1.10 -33.54 22.81
CA ASP A 61 -1.62 -34.91 22.77
C ASP A 61 -3.04 -35.00 22.20
N ARG A 62 -3.55 -33.93 21.57
CA ARG A 62 -4.92 -33.88 21.05
C ARG A 62 -4.97 -34.52 19.67
N SER A 63 -5.91 -35.45 19.50
CA SER A 63 -6.23 -36.07 18.21
C SER A 63 -7.50 -35.51 17.57
N ILE A 64 -8.32 -34.77 18.34
CA ILE A 64 -9.61 -34.23 17.89
C ILE A 64 -9.60 -32.71 18.07
N PHE A 65 -9.90 -32.02 16.98
CA PHE A 65 -10.02 -30.57 16.92
C PHE A 65 -11.38 -30.18 16.36
N ASN A 66 -12.13 -29.40 17.13
CA ASN A 66 -13.33 -28.70 16.67
C ASN A 66 -12.99 -27.22 16.65
N VAL A 67 -12.99 -26.63 15.46
CA VAL A 67 -12.50 -25.26 15.24
C VAL A 67 -13.62 -24.45 14.61
N THR A 68 -13.94 -23.32 15.22
CA THR A 68 -14.86 -22.34 14.65
C THR A 68 -14.01 -21.19 14.10
N ILE A 69 -14.09 -20.95 12.79
CA ILE A 69 -13.42 -19.83 12.12
C ILE A 69 -14.43 -18.72 11.83
N ASN A 70 -13.99 -17.47 11.97
CA ASN A 70 -14.82 -16.30 11.69
C ASN A 70 -14.51 -15.78 10.30
N GLU A 71 -15.51 -15.25 9.61
CA GLU A 71 -15.28 -14.50 8.38
C GLU A 71 -14.44 -13.27 8.71
N GLU A 72 -13.34 -13.10 7.98
CA GLU A 72 -12.51 -11.92 8.03
C GLU A 72 -12.60 -11.25 6.66
N ALA A 73 -13.03 -9.99 6.64
CA ALA A 73 -12.97 -9.18 5.44
C ALA A 73 -11.49 -9.00 5.07
N ILE A 74 -11.01 -9.84 4.14
CA ILE A 74 -9.64 -9.74 3.65
C ILE A 74 -9.51 -8.42 2.89
N SER A 75 -8.98 -7.40 3.58
CA SER A 75 -8.37 -6.26 2.93
C SER A 75 -7.04 -6.76 2.36
N LEU A 76 -7.00 -7.02 1.06
CA LEU A 76 -5.78 -7.41 0.35
C LEU A 76 -4.79 -6.24 0.38
N GLU A 77 -3.98 -6.13 1.42
CA GLU A 77 -2.77 -5.31 1.35
C GLU A 77 -1.79 -6.02 0.42
N ALA A 78 -1.69 -5.49 -0.81
CA ALA A 78 -0.85 -6.05 -1.87
C ALA A 78 0.60 -6.20 -1.39
N THR A 79 1.07 -7.44 -1.25
CA THR A 79 2.46 -7.74 -0.95
C THR A 79 3.24 -7.90 -2.25
N VAL A 80 4.10 -6.93 -2.56
CA VAL A 80 5.04 -7.03 -3.68
C VAL A 80 6.28 -7.80 -3.21
N VAL A 81 6.46 -9.02 -3.70
CA VAL A 81 7.68 -9.80 -3.48
C VAL A 81 8.77 -9.22 -4.38
N THR A 82 9.81 -8.63 -3.78
CA THR A 82 11.07 -8.36 -4.49
C THR A 82 12.08 -9.48 -4.18
N ALA A 83 12.90 -9.82 -5.17
CA ALA A 83 13.68 -11.06 -5.28
C ALA A 83 14.87 -11.20 -4.29
N LEU A 84 14.80 -10.64 -3.09
CA LEU A 84 15.90 -10.68 -2.12
C LEU A 84 15.42 -10.79 -0.66
N GLY A 85 14.60 -11.79 -0.35
CA GLY A 85 14.59 -12.56 0.92
C GLY A 85 14.52 -11.86 2.29
N ILE A 86 14.38 -10.54 2.41
CA ILE A 86 14.30 -9.85 3.70
C ILE A 86 12.88 -9.30 3.87
N ARG A 87 12.12 -9.98 4.73
CA ARG A 87 10.87 -9.47 5.30
C ARG A 87 11.20 -8.26 6.16
N ARG A 88 10.73 -7.08 5.77
CA ARG A 88 10.79 -5.88 6.60
C ARG A 88 9.37 -5.45 6.89
N ASP A 89 8.99 -5.46 8.17
CA ASP A 89 7.74 -4.87 8.63
C ASP A 89 7.65 -3.41 8.14
N GLN A 90 6.48 -2.99 7.66
CA GLN A 90 6.14 -1.59 7.35
C GLN A 90 6.04 -0.72 8.63
N LYS A 91 6.96 -0.90 9.59
CA LYS A 91 7.16 -0.02 10.74
C LYS A 91 8.64 0.29 10.91
N ALA A 92 9.24 0.90 9.90
CA ALA A 92 10.51 1.61 10.07
C ALA A 92 10.72 2.63 8.95
N LEU A 93 9.74 3.50 8.76
CA LEU A 93 9.95 4.74 8.04
C LEU A 93 9.39 5.82 8.97
N SER A 94 10.27 6.60 9.60
CA SER A 94 9.92 7.83 10.34
C SER A 94 9.34 8.91 9.40
N TYR A 95 8.84 8.52 8.23
CA TYR A 95 8.31 9.36 7.19
C TYR A 95 6.79 9.39 7.38
N ASN A 96 6.26 10.58 7.57
CA ASN A 96 4.81 10.75 7.56
C ASN A 96 4.37 10.63 6.09
N VAL A 97 3.61 9.59 5.77
CA VAL A 97 2.94 9.46 4.47
C VAL A 97 1.55 10.06 4.61
N GLN A 98 1.23 11.04 3.77
CA GLN A 98 -0.13 11.56 3.67
C GLN A 98 -0.71 11.11 2.32
N GLU A 99 -1.77 10.30 2.38
CA GLU A 99 -2.49 9.82 1.22
C GLU A 99 -3.65 10.77 0.86
N VAL A 100 -3.79 11.09 -0.42
CA VAL A 100 -4.89 11.87 -0.99
C VAL A 100 -5.59 11.01 -2.04
N LYS A 101 -6.88 10.75 -1.82
CA LYS A 101 -7.72 9.97 -2.74
C LYS A 101 -8.15 10.80 -3.95
N SER A 102 -8.37 10.12 -5.09
CA SER A 102 -8.83 10.72 -6.35
C SER A 102 -10.04 11.63 -6.22
N ASP A 103 -11.02 11.28 -5.39
CA ASP A 103 -12.23 12.07 -5.15
C ASP A 103 -11.90 13.52 -4.76
N VAL A 104 -10.85 13.70 -3.97
CA VAL A 104 -10.42 14.99 -3.44
C VAL A 104 -9.74 15.84 -4.53
N ILE A 105 -9.12 15.20 -5.50
CA ILE A 105 -8.42 15.83 -6.62
C ILE A 105 -9.42 16.21 -7.71
N ASN A 106 -10.35 15.30 -8.02
CA ASN A 106 -11.37 15.46 -9.06
C ASN A 106 -12.53 16.39 -8.69
N THR A 107 -12.69 16.72 -7.40
CA THR A 107 -13.72 17.68 -6.93
C THR A 107 -13.47 19.09 -7.47
N ILE A 108 -12.21 19.50 -7.66
CA ILE A 108 -11.86 20.82 -8.21
C ILE A 108 -11.18 20.57 -9.57
N LYS A 109 -11.93 20.78 -10.64
CA LYS A 109 -11.44 20.70 -12.02
C LYS A 109 -10.56 21.92 -12.32
N ASP A 110 -9.32 21.87 -11.86
CA ASP A 110 -8.29 22.84 -12.22
C ASP A 110 -7.52 22.32 -13.45
N ALA A 111 -7.04 23.23 -14.30
CA ALA A 111 -6.20 22.88 -15.44
C ALA A 111 -4.85 22.28 -14.99
N ASN A 112 -4.44 22.55 -13.75
CA ASN A 112 -3.31 21.90 -13.13
C ASN A 112 -3.74 21.33 -11.77
N PHE A 113 -3.99 20.01 -11.72
CA PHE A 113 -4.53 19.35 -10.52
C PHE A 113 -3.62 19.45 -9.29
N ILE A 114 -2.34 19.77 -9.49
CA ILE A 114 -1.40 20.07 -8.41
C ILE A 114 -1.97 21.17 -7.51
N ASN A 115 -2.59 22.19 -8.08
CA ASN A 115 -3.21 23.29 -7.32
C ASN A 115 -4.30 22.79 -6.36
N SER A 116 -5.01 21.70 -6.71
CA SER A 116 -6.03 21.08 -5.88
C SER A 116 -5.48 20.42 -4.61
N LEU A 117 -4.16 20.18 -4.55
CA LEU A 117 -3.47 19.67 -3.35
C LEU A 117 -3.15 20.77 -2.33
N SER A 118 -3.24 22.05 -2.75
CA SER A 118 -2.99 23.19 -1.90
C SER A 118 -3.94 23.21 -0.70
N GLY A 119 -3.39 23.28 0.51
CA GLY A 119 -4.16 23.26 1.76
C GLY A 119 -4.76 21.90 2.15
N LYS A 120 -4.68 20.88 1.26
CA LYS A 120 -5.15 19.51 1.56
C LYS A 120 -4.04 18.62 2.10
N VAL A 121 -2.79 18.92 1.74
CA VAL A 121 -1.61 18.24 2.26
C VAL A 121 -0.84 19.18 3.18
N ALA A 122 -0.61 18.75 4.42
CA ALA A 122 0.05 19.57 5.43
C ALA A 122 1.55 19.71 5.16
N GLY A 123 2.03 20.95 5.01
CA GLY A 123 3.44 21.24 4.76
C GLY A 123 3.85 21.23 3.29
N VAL A 124 2.88 21.20 2.37
CA VAL A 124 3.09 21.44 0.94
C VAL A 124 2.80 22.89 0.63
N ASN A 125 3.73 23.56 -0.04
CA ASN A 125 3.54 24.91 -0.56
C ASN A 125 3.59 24.87 -2.09
N ILE A 126 2.54 25.36 -2.74
CA ILE A 126 2.38 25.30 -4.19
C ILE A 126 2.44 26.74 -4.72
N ASN A 127 3.45 27.02 -5.53
CA ASN A 127 3.60 28.31 -6.20
C ASN A 127 3.16 28.13 -7.66
N SER A 128 1.92 28.52 -7.96
CA SER A 128 1.40 28.57 -9.32
C SER A 128 2.07 29.70 -10.10
N SER A 129 2.57 29.42 -11.29
CA SER A 129 3.06 30.48 -12.20
C SER A 129 1.92 31.39 -12.64
N SER A 130 2.22 32.67 -12.86
CA SER A 130 1.25 33.67 -13.32
C SER A 130 0.96 33.61 -14.83
N SER A 131 1.48 32.59 -15.53
CA SER A 131 1.40 32.43 -16.99
C SER A 131 0.00 32.09 -17.53
N GLY A 132 -1.01 32.01 -16.66
CA GLY A 132 -2.40 31.74 -17.02
C GLY A 132 -2.86 30.32 -16.66
N VAL A 133 -4.05 29.96 -17.14
CA VAL A 133 -4.68 28.65 -16.92
C VAL A 133 -3.78 27.54 -17.48
N GLY A 134 -3.44 26.53 -16.67
CA GLY A 134 -2.52 25.45 -17.05
C GLY A 134 -1.03 25.82 -16.91
N GLY A 135 -0.72 26.98 -16.31
CA GLY A 135 0.65 27.35 -15.99
C GLY A 135 1.33 26.32 -15.08
N ALA A 136 2.65 26.20 -15.23
CA ALA A 136 3.48 25.36 -14.39
C ALA A 136 3.34 25.73 -12.90
N SER A 137 3.35 24.73 -12.03
CA SER A 137 3.21 24.91 -10.59
C SER A 137 4.41 24.31 -9.87
N LYS A 138 5.10 25.13 -9.09
CA LYS A 138 6.26 24.73 -8.30
C LYS A 138 5.81 24.20 -6.95
N VAL A 139 5.98 22.90 -6.71
CA VAL A 139 5.64 22.26 -5.43
C VAL A 139 6.88 22.18 -4.54
N VAL A 140 6.79 22.78 -3.35
CA VAL A 140 7.86 22.82 -2.36
C VAL A 140 7.38 22.15 -1.07
N LEU A 141 8.09 21.10 -0.65
CA LEU A 141 7.80 20.39 0.59
C LEU A 141 8.59 21.00 1.76
N ARG A 142 7.89 21.46 2.80
CA ARG A 142 8.45 22.04 4.04
C ARG A 142 9.32 23.28 3.83
N GLY A 143 8.95 24.13 2.86
CA GLY A 143 9.61 25.40 2.59
C GLY A 143 10.91 25.28 1.79
N ASN A 144 11.49 26.43 1.43
CA ASN A 144 12.66 26.49 0.55
C ASN A 144 13.90 25.99 1.29
N LYS A 145 14.21 24.69 1.21
CA LYS A 145 15.36 24.06 1.90
C LYS A 145 16.71 24.31 1.22
N SER A 146 16.73 24.96 0.07
CA SER A 146 17.95 25.13 -0.71
C SER A 146 18.12 26.56 -1.18
N ILE A 147 19.26 27.13 -0.80
CA ILE A 147 19.69 28.49 -1.17
C ILE A 147 20.30 28.52 -2.58
N SER A 148 20.56 27.35 -3.19
CA SER A 148 21.33 27.22 -4.44
C SER A 148 20.85 26.08 -5.37
N GLN A 149 19.94 25.19 -4.97
CA GLN A 149 19.41 24.11 -5.81
C GLN A 149 17.88 24.17 -5.84
N SER A 150 17.28 23.71 -6.94
CA SER A 150 15.83 23.68 -7.10
C SER A 150 15.18 22.93 -5.94
N SER A 151 14.18 23.55 -5.31
CA SER A 151 13.42 23.01 -4.17
C SER A 151 12.15 22.27 -4.60
N ASN A 152 12.07 21.88 -5.89
CA ASN A 152 10.92 21.18 -6.45
C ASN A 152 10.82 19.78 -5.87
N ALA A 153 9.60 19.34 -5.59
CA ALA A 153 9.31 17.96 -5.25
C ALA A 153 9.68 17.03 -6.42
N LEU A 154 10.19 15.84 -6.09
CA LEU A 154 10.32 14.75 -7.07
C LEU A 154 8.97 14.07 -7.22
N TYR A 155 8.48 13.97 -8.45
CA TYR A 155 7.28 13.19 -8.75
C TYR A 155 7.66 11.77 -9.14
N VAL A 156 6.85 10.80 -8.73
CA VAL A 156 7.01 9.39 -9.09
C VAL A 156 5.64 8.89 -9.54
N ILE A 157 5.54 8.40 -10.78
CA ILE A 157 4.31 7.85 -11.37
C ILE A 157 4.51 6.35 -11.53
N ASP A 158 3.66 5.52 -10.94
CA ASP A 158 3.74 4.06 -11.03
C ASP A 158 5.14 3.47 -10.73
N GLY A 159 5.86 4.11 -9.80
CA GLY A 159 7.21 3.72 -9.41
C GLY A 159 8.33 4.26 -10.32
N ILE A 160 7.99 4.98 -11.39
CA ILE A 160 8.95 5.61 -12.30
C ILE A 160 9.16 7.08 -11.87
N PRO A 161 10.39 7.47 -11.48
CA PRO A 161 10.67 8.85 -11.13
C PRO A 161 10.60 9.74 -12.37
N MET A 162 9.82 10.80 -12.25
CA MET A 162 9.73 11.85 -13.25
C MET A 162 10.73 12.94 -12.91
N TYR A 163 11.73 13.07 -13.76
CA TYR A 163 12.61 14.23 -13.73
C TYR A 163 11.93 15.35 -14.50
N ASN A 164 11.78 16.50 -13.86
CA ASN A 164 11.47 17.72 -14.59
C ASN A 164 12.62 17.96 -15.57
N PHE A 165 12.37 17.66 -16.84
CA PHE A 165 13.32 17.89 -17.91
C PHE A 165 13.27 19.39 -18.23
N GLY A 166 13.84 20.21 -17.34
CA GLY A 166 14.15 21.60 -17.63
C GLY A 166 15.13 21.62 -18.80
N GLY A 167 14.61 21.78 -20.01
CA GLY A 167 15.43 22.06 -21.20
C GLY A 167 16.27 23.30 -20.90
N GLY A 168 17.59 23.18 -21.00
CA GLY A 168 18.53 24.13 -20.39
C GLY A 168 18.35 25.63 -20.69
N GLY A 169 18.84 26.44 -19.73
CA GLY A 169 19.10 27.89 -19.82
C GLY A 169 17.91 28.75 -19.38
N GLY A 170 18.03 29.82 -18.58
CA GLY A 170 19.19 30.58 -18.11
C GLY A 170 18.85 31.43 -16.87
N THR A 171 19.75 32.35 -16.53
CA THR A 171 19.73 33.24 -15.34
C THR A 171 18.37 33.87 -14.99
N GLU A 172 18.19 34.17 -13.70
CA GLU A 172 17.16 34.92 -12.90
C GLU A 172 16.01 35.72 -13.58
N PHE A 173 16.06 35.99 -14.88
CA PHE A 173 15.09 36.75 -15.67
C PHE A 173 14.52 35.98 -16.90
N ASP A 174 14.87 34.71 -17.13
CA ASP A 174 14.30 33.92 -18.22
C ASP A 174 12.93 33.34 -17.82
N SER A 175 11.84 33.84 -18.43
CA SER A 175 10.48 33.29 -18.29
C SER A 175 10.20 32.26 -19.39
N LYS A 176 10.98 31.18 -19.41
CA LYS A 176 10.52 29.97 -20.07
C LYS A 176 9.66 29.23 -19.06
N GLY A 177 8.37 29.10 -19.38
CA GLY A 177 7.46 28.31 -18.57
C GLY A 177 8.00 26.89 -18.51
N GLU A 178 8.63 26.52 -17.41
CA GLU A 178 9.06 25.15 -17.17
C GLU A 178 7.80 24.32 -16.99
N SER A 179 7.29 23.70 -18.06
CA SER A 179 6.17 22.77 -17.95
C SER A 179 6.65 21.56 -17.15
N GLU A 180 6.20 21.46 -15.92
CA GLU A 180 6.40 20.28 -15.09
C GLU A 180 5.61 19.13 -15.73
N SER A 181 6.25 17.98 -15.97
CA SER A 181 5.63 16.84 -16.67
C SER A 181 4.38 16.30 -15.96
N ILE A 182 4.19 16.68 -14.70
CA ILE A 182 3.03 16.35 -13.89
C ILE A 182 1.78 17.16 -14.27
N ALA A 183 1.93 18.35 -14.86
CA ALA A 183 0.80 19.19 -15.26
C ALA A 183 0.05 18.64 -16.48
N ASP A 184 0.69 17.77 -17.26
CA ASP A 184 0.11 17.14 -18.45
C ASP A 184 -0.71 15.88 -18.13
N ILE A 185 -0.75 15.45 -16.87
CA ILE A 185 -1.52 14.28 -16.45
C ILE A 185 -2.97 14.68 -16.23
N ASN A 186 -3.87 13.91 -16.83
CA ASN A 186 -5.29 14.05 -16.59
C ASN A 186 -5.61 13.58 -15.14
N PRO A 187 -6.19 14.43 -14.29
CA PRO A 187 -6.53 14.04 -12.92
C PRO A 187 -7.52 12.88 -12.81
N GLU A 188 -8.34 12.64 -13.85
CA GLU A 188 -9.27 11.51 -13.88
C GLU A 188 -8.55 10.15 -13.98
N ASP A 189 -7.30 10.14 -14.44
CA ASP A 189 -6.47 8.94 -14.54
C ASP A 189 -5.69 8.65 -13.25
N ILE A 190 -5.82 9.51 -12.23
CA ILE A 190 -5.11 9.39 -10.94
C ILE A 190 -6.00 8.68 -9.92
N GLU A 191 -5.62 7.46 -9.50
CA GLU A 191 -6.32 6.71 -8.46
C GLU A 191 -6.01 7.23 -7.03
N SER A 192 -4.73 7.48 -6.74
CA SER A 192 -4.30 8.02 -5.46
C SER A 192 -2.98 8.79 -5.58
N ILE A 193 -2.76 9.74 -4.66
CA ILE A 193 -1.49 10.46 -4.52
C ILE A 193 -0.95 10.23 -3.12
N SER A 194 0.28 9.74 -3.03
CA SER A 194 1.00 9.60 -1.77
C SER A 194 2.08 10.67 -1.66
N VAL A 195 1.98 11.52 -0.64
CA VAL A 195 3.00 12.53 -0.35
C VAL A 195 3.91 12.02 0.76
N LEU A 196 5.18 11.81 0.41
CA LEU A 196 6.23 11.40 1.34
C LEU A 196 6.97 12.65 1.86
N LYS A 197 6.86 12.93 3.15
CA LYS A 197 7.67 13.97 3.82
C LYS A 197 8.65 13.35 4.80
N ASP A 198 9.86 13.90 4.81
CA ASP A 198 10.85 13.63 5.86
C ASP A 198 10.35 14.16 7.21
N ALA A 199 10.77 13.56 8.32
CA ALA A 199 10.33 13.91 9.69
C ALA A 199 10.79 15.30 10.12
#